data_AF-A0A1X0N029-F1
#
_entry.id   AF-A0A1X0N029-F1
#
_cell.length_a   1.000
_cell.length_b   1.000
_cell.length_c   1.000
_cell.angle_alpha   90.00
_cell.angle_beta   90.00
_cell.angle_gamma   90.00
#
_symmetry.space_group_name_H-M   'P 1'
#
loop_
_entity.id
_entity.type
_entity.pdbx_description
1 polymer ?
#
loop_
_entity_poly.entity_id
_entity_poly.type
_entity_poly.pdbx_seq_one_letter_code
_entity_poly.pdbx_strand_id
1 'polypeptide(L)'
;MRVLESFAPRIEVYSIDESWLDFSGVQGDLEALGRGIQLAVKKQVGIGVGVGFGPTKTLAKAANFSAKKWRKETGGGVVLMDEIRRDKLLQWMPVDEIWGIGRQLSKRLELMGVKKAIDLQRYDRKSLRKLFNVNVEKTSMELKGVYCYALSEGAEPKQTIASTRSFGERITELQGLREAVTTYTSRACAKLRSEAQLSSCLQVFTPACAGA
;
A
#
# COMPACT_ATOMS: atom_id res chain seq x y z
N MET A 1 -6.75 14.34 4.87
CA MET A 1 -7.79 13.31 5.08
C MET A 1 -9.19 13.88 5.21
N ARG A 2 -9.44 14.96 5.98
CA ARG A 2 -10.76 15.65 6.06
C ARG A 2 -11.52 15.86 4.74
N VAL A 3 -10.83 16.25 3.66
CA VAL A 3 -11.47 16.42 2.34
C VAL A 3 -12.02 15.10 1.80
N LEU A 4 -11.33 13.98 2.03
CA LEU A 4 -11.74 12.65 1.56
C LEU A 4 -12.86 12.08 2.45
N GLU A 5 -12.83 12.36 3.75
CA GLU A 5 -13.88 12.00 4.72
C GLU A 5 -15.26 12.58 4.33
N SER A 6 -15.32 13.68 3.58
CA SER A 6 -16.60 14.22 3.11
C SER A 6 -17.21 13.48 1.90
N PHE A 7 -16.45 12.58 1.25
CA PHE A 7 -16.92 11.86 0.06
C PHE A 7 -17.44 10.45 0.36
N ALA A 8 -16.97 9.81 1.43
CA ALA A 8 -17.34 8.45 1.77
C ALA A 8 -17.54 8.30 3.28
N PRO A 9 -18.57 7.57 3.73
CA PRO A 9 -18.84 7.38 5.16
C PRO A 9 -17.77 6.52 5.84
N ARG A 10 -17.12 5.63 5.09
CA ARG A 10 -16.05 4.76 5.60
C ARG A 10 -14.76 5.03 4.82
N ILE A 11 -13.70 5.31 5.56
CA ILE A 11 -12.36 5.57 5.04
C ILE A 11 -11.32 4.83 5.88
N GLU A 12 -10.34 4.25 5.21
CA GLU A 12 -9.17 3.66 5.84
C GLU A 12 -7.93 4.42 5.38
N VAL A 13 -7.24 5.06 6.33
CA VAL A 13 -5.98 5.75 6.06
C VAL A 13 -4.86 4.72 5.95
N TYR A 14 -4.27 4.58 4.76
CA TYR A 14 -3.19 3.64 4.49
C TYR A 14 -1.81 4.25 4.74
N SER A 15 -1.63 5.53 4.39
CA SER A 15 -0.43 6.34 4.64
C SER A 15 -0.82 7.81 4.80
N ILE A 16 0.17 8.70 4.98
CA ILE A 16 -0.06 10.15 5.06
C ILE A 16 -0.72 10.73 3.79
N ASP A 17 -0.53 10.09 2.64
CA ASP A 17 -0.94 10.55 1.31
C ASP A 17 -1.88 9.57 0.58
N GLU A 18 -2.28 8.46 1.22
CA GLU A 18 -3.11 7.43 0.61
C GLU A 18 -4.18 6.90 1.56
N SER A 19 -5.38 6.71 1.03
CA SER A 19 -6.51 6.16 1.77
C SER A 19 -7.43 5.35 0.86
N TRP A 20 -8.07 4.33 1.43
CA TRP A 20 -9.18 3.61 0.82
C TRP A 20 -10.51 4.24 1.22
N LEU A 21 -11.42 4.41 0.28
CA LEU A 21 -12.76 4.94 0.52
C LEU A 21 -13.78 3.86 0.13
N ASP A 22 -14.79 3.65 0.97
CA ASP A 22 -15.89 2.73 0.67
C ASP A 22 -16.97 3.43 -0.15
N PHE A 23 -17.16 2.97 -1.38
CA PHE A 23 -18.26 3.38 -2.25
C PHE A 23 -19.22 2.23 -2.56
N SER A 24 -19.22 1.17 -1.72
CA SER A 24 -20.16 0.06 -1.86
C SER A 24 -21.60 0.56 -1.86
N GLY A 25 -22.40 0.13 -2.85
CA GLY A 25 -23.80 0.54 -2.99
C GLY A 25 -24.00 1.91 -3.62
N VAL A 26 -22.95 2.69 -3.88
CA VAL A 26 -23.06 3.96 -4.60
C VAL A 26 -23.28 3.68 -6.09
N GLN A 27 -24.37 4.24 -6.63
CA GLN A 27 -24.72 4.15 -8.05
C GLN A 27 -24.31 5.43 -8.79
N GLY A 28 -24.10 5.32 -10.09
CA GLY A 28 -23.82 6.47 -10.97
C GLY A 28 -22.42 6.44 -11.60
N ASP A 29 -22.01 7.59 -12.13
CA ASP A 29 -20.74 7.74 -12.84
C ASP A 29 -19.56 7.88 -11.85
N LEU A 30 -18.88 6.75 -11.59
CA LEU A 30 -17.68 6.72 -10.76
C LEU A 30 -16.51 7.52 -11.36
N GLU A 31 -16.45 7.71 -12.67
CA GLU A 31 -15.42 8.57 -13.28
C GLU A 31 -15.68 10.04 -12.92
N ALA A 32 -16.93 10.49 -13.00
CA ALA A 32 -17.32 11.83 -12.55
C ALA A 32 -17.06 12.03 -11.06
N LEU A 33 -17.40 11.03 -10.23
CA LEU A 33 -17.12 11.06 -8.80
C LEU A 33 -15.61 11.19 -8.53
N GLY A 34 -14.79 10.40 -9.22
CA GLY A 34 -13.33 10.48 -9.14
C GLY A 34 -12.80 11.86 -9.51
N ARG A 35 -13.27 12.45 -10.61
CA ARG A 35 -12.93 13.83 -11.01
C ARG A 35 -13.32 14.84 -9.93
N GLY A 36 -14.50 14.68 -9.32
CA GLY A 36 -14.97 15.52 -8.21
C GLY A 36 -14.04 15.47 -7.00
N ILE A 37 -13.60 14.28 -6.61
CA ILE A 37 -12.62 14.09 -5.53
C ILE A 37 -11.29 14.79 -5.87
N GLN A 38 -10.77 14.59 -7.08
CA GLN A 38 -9.52 15.22 -7.52
C GLN A 38 -9.60 16.75 -7.47
N LEU A 39 -10.71 17.33 -7.95
CA LEU A 39 -10.94 18.78 -7.94
C LEU A 39 -11.05 19.32 -6.53
N ALA A 40 -11.78 18.64 -5.64
CA ALA A 40 -11.93 19.06 -4.25
C ALA A 40 -10.59 19.04 -3.51
N VAL A 41 -9.80 17.97 -3.65
CA VAL A 41 -8.46 17.89 -3.05
C VAL A 41 -7.54 18.96 -3.63
N LYS A 42 -7.55 19.16 -4.95
CA LYS A 42 -6.73 20.20 -5.59
C LYS A 42 -7.10 21.60 -5.11
N LYS A 43 -8.40 21.90 -4.97
CA LYS A 43 -8.91 23.20 -4.51
C LYS A 43 -8.59 23.49 -3.05
N GLN A 44 -8.77 22.51 -2.17
CA GLN A 44 -8.66 22.72 -0.72
C GLN A 44 -7.25 22.48 -0.16
N VAL A 45 -6.46 21.61 -0.81
CA VAL A 45 -5.12 21.21 -0.34
C VAL A 45 -4.02 21.70 -1.29
N GLY A 46 -4.33 22.01 -2.54
CA GLY A 46 -3.36 22.47 -3.54
C GLY A 46 -2.59 21.35 -4.26
N ILE A 47 -2.79 20.08 -3.87
CA ILE A 47 -2.05 18.92 -4.39
C ILE A 47 -2.92 18.14 -5.38
N GLY A 48 -2.32 17.67 -6.48
CA GLY A 48 -3.01 16.80 -7.44
C GLY A 48 -2.96 15.35 -6.98
N VAL A 49 -4.09 14.64 -7.08
CA VAL A 49 -4.19 13.22 -6.69
C VAL A 49 -4.59 12.32 -7.86
N GLY A 50 -4.25 11.04 -7.72
CA GLY A 50 -4.82 9.96 -8.54
C GLY A 50 -6.01 9.35 -7.81
N VAL A 51 -7.02 8.90 -8.54
CA VAL A 51 -8.17 8.18 -7.98
C VAL A 51 -8.38 6.90 -8.78
N GLY A 52 -8.47 5.78 -8.08
CA GLY A 52 -8.71 4.45 -8.66
C GLY A 52 -9.92 3.79 -8.02
N PHE A 53 -10.83 3.27 -8.84
CA PHE A 53 -11.96 2.47 -8.39
C PHE A 53 -11.81 1.02 -8.84
N GLY A 54 -12.21 0.10 -7.98
CA GLY A 54 -12.29 -1.32 -8.28
C GLY A 54 -13.08 -2.05 -7.17
N PRO A 55 -13.58 -3.26 -7.44
CA PRO A 55 -14.42 -4.01 -6.49
C PRO A 55 -13.62 -4.56 -5.30
N THR A 56 -12.28 -4.49 -5.36
CA THR A 56 -11.37 -4.99 -4.35
C THR A 56 -10.25 -3.99 -4.10
N LYS A 57 -9.60 -4.02 -2.93
CA LYS A 57 -8.47 -3.13 -2.62
C LYS A 57 -7.36 -3.29 -3.65
N THR A 58 -7.07 -4.52 -4.05
CA THR A 58 -6.00 -4.79 -5.03
C THR A 58 -6.31 -4.16 -6.39
N LEU A 59 -7.55 -4.28 -6.88
CA LEU A 59 -7.94 -3.68 -8.16
C LEU A 59 -8.05 -2.16 -8.08
N ALA A 60 -8.56 -1.61 -6.98
CA ALA A 60 -8.58 -0.16 -6.77
C ALA A 60 -7.15 0.41 -6.68
N LYS A 61 -6.18 -0.35 -6.12
CA LYS A 61 -4.75 0.02 -6.15
C LYS A 61 -4.20 0.02 -7.57
N ALA A 62 -4.48 -1.05 -8.31
CA ALA A 62 -4.05 -1.19 -9.70
C ALA A 62 -4.60 -0.05 -10.57
N ALA A 63 -5.88 0.29 -10.39
CA ALA A 63 -6.52 1.45 -11.02
C ALA A 63 -5.78 2.76 -10.68
N ASN A 64 -5.53 3.02 -9.40
CA ASN A 64 -4.84 4.24 -8.96
C ASN A 64 -3.41 4.34 -9.50
N PHE A 65 -2.68 3.22 -9.52
CA PHE A 65 -1.36 3.14 -10.14
C PHE A 65 -1.42 3.52 -11.63
N SER A 66 -2.34 2.91 -12.38
CA SER A 66 -2.51 3.19 -13.80
C SER A 66 -2.96 4.63 -14.07
N ALA A 67 -3.82 5.18 -13.21
CA ALA A 67 -4.24 6.57 -13.27
C ALA A 67 -3.06 7.56 -13.13
N LYS A 68 -2.08 7.22 -12.28
CA LYS A 68 -0.85 8.01 -12.13
C LYS A 68 0.12 7.79 -13.28
N LYS A 69 0.30 6.54 -13.72
CA LYS A 69 1.24 6.16 -14.78
C LYS A 69 0.86 6.73 -16.15
N TRP A 70 -0.42 6.68 -16.49
CA TRP A 70 -0.97 7.17 -17.76
C TRP A 70 -1.85 8.40 -17.54
N ARG A 71 -1.32 9.37 -16.79
CA ARG A 71 -2.09 10.54 -16.36
C ARG A 71 -2.60 11.38 -17.54
N LYS A 72 -1.88 11.42 -18.66
CA LYS A 72 -2.28 12.18 -19.86
C LYS A 72 -3.53 11.61 -20.51
N GLU A 73 -3.63 10.28 -20.52
CA GLU A 73 -4.70 9.51 -21.14
C GLU A 73 -5.90 9.35 -20.21
N THR A 74 -5.65 9.24 -18.90
CA THR A 74 -6.68 8.94 -17.89
C THR A 74 -7.18 10.16 -17.13
N GLY A 75 -6.53 11.32 -17.26
CA GLY A 75 -6.79 12.49 -16.42
C GLY A 75 -6.48 12.27 -14.93
N GLY A 76 -5.81 11.16 -14.58
CA GLY A 76 -5.57 10.79 -13.19
C GLY A 76 -6.71 10.03 -12.52
N GLY A 77 -7.69 9.54 -13.27
CA GLY A 77 -8.78 8.70 -12.78
C GLY A 77 -8.92 7.39 -13.58
N VAL A 78 -9.08 6.24 -12.91
CA VAL A 78 -9.35 4.95 -13.57
C VAL A 78 -10.41 4.18 -12.79
N VAL A 79 -11.35 3.54 -13.51
CA VAL A 79 -12.43 2.71 -12.94
C VAL A 79 -12.34 1.29 -13.52
N LEU A 80 -12.22 0.29 -12.65
CA LEU A 80 -12.12 -1.15 -12.99
C LEU A 80 -13.26 -1.95 -12.36
N MET A 81 -14.49 -1.51 -12.58
CA MET A 81 -15.69 -2.23 -12.11
C MET A 81 -16.15 -3.33 -13.08
N ASP A 82 -15.87 -3.18 -14.37
CA ASP A 82 -16.17 -4.20 -15.37
C ASP A 82 -14.97 -5.09 -15.70
N GLU A 83 -15.26 -6.33 -16.07
CA GLU A 83 -14.24 -7.34 -16.33
C GLU A 83 -13.39 -7.04 -17.57
N ILE A 84 -13.97 -6.38 -18.58
CA ILE A 84 -13.30 -6.08 -19.84
C ILE A 84 -12.20 -5.05 -19.62
N ARG A 85 -12.51 -3.93 -18.96
CA ARG A 85 -11.51 -2.91 -18.60
C ARG A 85 -10.47 -3.46 -17.63
N ARG A 86 -10.91 -4.24 -16.63
CA ARG A 86 -10.02 -4.94 -15.70
C ARG A 86 -9.00 -5.79 -16.44
N ASP A 87 -9.46 -6.75 -17.24
CA ASP A 87 -8.56 -7.70 -17.91
C ASP A 87 -7.66 -7.00 -18.93
N LYS A 88 -8.17 -5.99 -19.65
CA LYS A 88 -7.36 -5.15 -20.54
C LYS A 88 -6.21 -4.50 -19.79
N LEU A 89 -6.46 -3.90 -18.63
CA LEU A 89 -5.42 -3.26 -17.82
C LEU A 89 -4.41 -4.29 -17.28
N LEU A 90 -4.90 -5.43 -16.79
CA LEU A 90 -4.06 -6.48 -16.21
C LEU A 90 -3.13 -7.15 -17.24
N GLN A 91 -3.48 -7.14 -18.53
CA GLN A 91 -2.59 -7.62 -19.60
C GLN A 91 -1.33 -6.77 -19.76
N TRP A 92 -1.42 -5.46 -19.51
CA TRP A 92 -0.29 -4.54 -19.66
C TRP A 92 0.51 -4.39 -18.37
N MET A 93 -0.14 -4.53 -17.22
CA MET A 93 0.44 -4.35 -15.90
C MET A 93 1.45 -5.45 -15.56
N PRO A 94 2.73 -5.11 -15.32
CA PRO A 94 3.71 -6.04 -14.75
C PRO A 94 3.26 -6.58 -13.38
N VAL A 95 3.64 -7.83 -13.07
CA VAL A 95 3.22 -8.47 -11.81
C VAL A 95 3.81 -7.83 -10.56
N ASP A 96 4.98 -7.20 -10.68
CA ASP A 96 5.69 -6.50 -9.60
C ASP A 96 5.08 -5.14 -9.23
N GLU A 97 4.15 -4.63 -10.03
CA GLU A 97 3.37 -3.43 -9.72
C GLU A 97 2.10 -3.76 -8.90
N ILE A 98 1.79 -5.04 -8.70
CA ILE A 98 0.62 -5.46 -7.93
C ILE A 98 0.87 -5.26 -6.43
N TRP A 99 -0.09 -4.61 -5.78
CA TRP A 99 -0.07 -4.43 -4.33
C TRP A 99 0.02 -5.77 -3.60
N GLY A 100 1.03 -5.89 -2.73
CA GLY A 100 1.35 -7.11 -2.00
C GLY A 100 2.36 -8.03 -2.70
N ILE A 101 2.75 -7.74 -3.95
CA ILE A 101 3.79 -8.49 -4.69
C ILE A 101 5.10 -7.70 -4.69
N GLY A 102 5.99 -8.02 -3.74
CA GLY A 102 7.31 -7.40 -3.64
C GLY A 102 8.39 -8.09 -4.50
N ARG A 103 9.55 -7.44 -4.63
CA ARG A 103 10.69 -7.87 -5.47
C ARG A 103 11.04 -9.37 -5.39
N GLN A 104 11.05 -9.97 -4.20
CA GLN A 104 11.37 -11.39 -4.04
C GLN A 104 10.26 -12.30 -4.59
N LEU A 105 8.99 -11.94 -4.37
CA LEU A 105 7.85 -12.65 -4.93
C LEU A 105 7.83 -12.53 -6.44
N SER A 106 8.04 -11.32 -6.98
CA SER A 106 8.07 -11.07 -8.43
C SER A 106 9.11 -11.93 -9.14
N LYS A 107 10.35 -11.98 -8.64
CA LYS A 107 11.40 -12.84 -9.21
C LYS A 107 10.99 -14.30 -9.29
N ARG A 108 10.35 -14.81 -8.22
CA ARG A 108 9.91 -16.21 -8.17
C ARG A 108 8.71 -16.47 -9.09
N LEU A 109 7.78 -15.52 -9.21
CA LEU A 109 6.66 -15.56 -10.15
C LEU A 109 7.16 -15.55 -11.60
N GLU A 110 8.15 -14.70 -11.92
CA GLU A 110 8.75 -14.62 -13.25
C GLU A 110 9.40 -15.93 -13.69
N LEU A 111 10.08 -16.64 -12.77
CA LEU A 111 10.63 -17.98 -13.02
C LEU A 111 9.55 -19.02 -13.33
N MET A 112 8.30 -18.78 -12.90
CA MET A 112 7.14 -19.61 -13.20
C MET A 112 6.39 -19.15 -14.47
N GLY A 113 6.94 -18.19 -15.21
CA GLY A 113 6.30 -17.61 -16.40
C GLY A 113 5.23 -16.56 -16.10
N VAL A 114 5.02 -16.21 -14.83
CA VAL A 114 4.03 -15.20 -14.40
C VAL A 114 4.70 -13.83 -14.43
N LYS A 115 4.47 -13.05 -15.50
CA LYS A 115 5.15 -11.75 -15.72
C LYS A 115 4.18 -10.57 -15.66
N LYS A 116 2.93 -10.80 -16.02
CA LYS A 116 1.85 -9.81 -16.00
C LYS A 116 0.85 -10.12 -14.90
N ALA A 117 0.12 -9.09 -14.49
CA ALA A 117 -0.93 -9.24 -13.50
C ALA A 117 -2.03 -10.20 -13.97
N ILE A 118 -2.32 -10.25 -15.28
CA ILE A 118 -3.27 -11.21 -15.85
C ILE A 118 -2.81 -12.67 -15.68
N ASP A 119 -1.50 -12.92 -15.71
CA ASP A 119 -0.94 -14.26 -15.52
C ASP A 119 -1.18 -14.72 -14.08
N LEU A 120 -0.93 -13.82 -13.11
CA LEU A 120 -1.16 -14.09 -11.69
C LEU A 120 -2.65 -14.28 -11.38
N GLN A 121 -3.50 -13.45 -12.00
CA GLN A 121 -4.95 -13.59 -11.94
C GLN A 121 -5.36 -14.98 -12.43
N ARG A 122 -4.84 -15.46 -13.57
CA ARG A 122 -5.26 -16.73 -14.18
C ARG A 122 -4.62 -17.97 -13.58
N TYR A 123 -3.55 -17.83 -12.79
CA TYR A 123 -2.84 -18.95 -12.19
C TYR A 123 -3.70 -19.79 -11.22
N ASP A 124 -3.36 -21.07 -11.07
CA ASP A 124 -4.07 -21.97 -10.15
C ASP A 124 -3.87 -21.55 -8.67
N ARG A 125 -5.00 -21.34 -7.97
CA ARG A 125 -5.02 -20.81 -6.59
C ARG A 125 -4.37 -21.77 -5.59
N LYS A 126 -4.63 -23.08 -5.73
CA LYS A 126 -4.07 -24.11 -4.83
C LYS A 126 -2.55 -24.15 -4.96
N SER A 127 -2.05 -24.02 -6.19
CA SER A 127 -0.61 -23.93 -6.47
C SER A 127 -0.01 -22.66 -5.87
N LEU A 128 -0.66 -21.50 -6.00
CA LEU A 128 -0.18 -20.25 -5.36
C LEU A 128 -0.08 -20.39 -3.84
N ARG A 129 -1.10 -20.97 -3.20
CA ARG A 129 -1.11 -21.23 -1.76
C ARG A 129 0.02 -22.14 -1.30
N LYS A 130 0.28 -23.22 -2.05
CA LYS A 130 1.32 -24.21 -1.75
C LYS A 130 2.72 -23.68 -1.99
N LEU A 131 2.94 -22.93 -3.06
CA LEU A 131 4.26 -22.42 -3.44
C LEU A 131 4.64 -21.16 -2.64
N PHE A 132 3.65 -20.31 -2.34
CA PHE A 132 3.85 -19.04 -1.65
C PHE A 132 3.14 -19.02 -0.28
N ASN A 133 2.01 -18.33 -0.18
CA ASN A 133 1.25 -18.14 1.06
C ASN A 133 -0.21 -17.74 0.76
N VAL A 134 -1.02 -17.49 1.81
CA VAL A 134 -2.44 -17.04 1.62
C VAL A 134 -2.51 -15.74 0.87
N ASN A 135 -1.56 -14.84 1.10
CA ASN A 135 -1.68 -13.48 0.62
C ASN A 135 -1.54 -13.44 -0.90
N VAL A 136 -0.63 -14.24 -1.47
CA VAL A 136 -0.50 -14.37 -2.93
C VAL A 136 -1.75 -15.01 -3.55
N GLU A 137 -2.32 -16.03 -2.90
CA GLU A 137 -3.60 -16.62 -3.31
C GLU A 137 -4.74 -15.57 -3.29
N LYS A 138 -4.89 -14.84 -2.19
CA LYS A 138 -5.87 -13.77 -2.02
C LYS A 138 -5.67 -12.64 -3.02
N THR A 139 -4.44 -12.24 -3.31
CA THR A 139 -4.13 -11.25 -4.34
C THR A 139 -4.61 -11.72 -5.71
N SER A 140 -4.38 -12.99 -6.08
CA SER A 140 -4.92 -13.56 -7.34
C SER A 140 -6.45 -13.55 -7.36
N MET A 141 -7.09 -13.85 -6.22
CA MET A 141 -8.56 -13.77 -6.08
C MET A 141 -9.08 -12.34 -6.20
N GLU A 142 -8.42 -11.38 -5.56
CA GLU A 142 -8.78 -9.96 -5.63
C GLU A 142 -8.66 -9.40 -7.05
N LEU A 143 -7.65 -9.84 -7.82
CA LEU A 143 -7.50 -9.50 -9.24
C LEU A 143 -8.61 -10.08 -10.11
N LYS A 144 -9.33 -11.13 -9.66
CA LYS A 144 -10.56 -11.64 -10.29
C LYS A 144 -11.82 -10.90 -9.81
N GLY A 145 -11.68 -9.88 -8.96
CA GLY A 145 -12.81 -9.17 -8.37
C GLY A 145 -13.39 -9.84 -7.12
N VAL A 146 -12.75 -10.88 -6.58
CA VAL A 146 -13.22 -11.54 -5.36
C VAL A 146 -12.68 -10.82 -4.13
N TYR A 147 -13.57 -10.23 -3.35
CA TYR A 147 -13.25 -9.49 -2.13
C TYR A 147 -12.61 -10.39 -1.06
N CYS A 148 -11.37 -10.12 -0.69
CA CYS A 148 -10.59 -10.87 0.29
C CYS A 148 -10.04 -10.00 1.43
N TYR A 149 -9.88 -8.69 1.22
CA TYR A 149 -9.36 -7.76 2.21
C TYR A 149 -10.42 -6.74 2.64
N ALA A 150 -10.83 -6.85 3.92
CA ALA A 150 -11.77 -5.92 4.52
C ALA A 150 -11.20 -4.49 4.62
N LEU A 151 -12.07 -3.48 4.58
CA LEU A 151 -11.71 -2.15 5.08
C LEU A 151 -11.54 -2.21 6.60
N SER A 152 -10.40 -1.76 7.09
CA SER A 152 -10.11 -1.63 8.51
C SER A 152 -10.80 -0.37 9.04
N GLU A 153 -11.56 -0.53 10.11
CA GLU A 153 -12.16 0.57 10.83
C GLU A 153 -11.21 1.01 11.93
N GLY A 154 -10.31 1.94 11.59
CA GLY A 154 -9.36 2.53 12.51
C GLY A 154 -7.93 2.04 12.34
N ALA A 155 -7.01 2.78 12.97
CA ALA A 155 -5.62 2.36 13.08
C ALA A 155 -5.55 1.24 14.12
N GLU A 156 -5.12 0.05 13.72
CA GLU A 156 -4.73 -0.97 14.69
C GLU A 156 -3.68 -0.37 15.64
N PRO A 157 -3.71 -0.70 16.94
CA PRO A 157 -2.68 -0.27 17.87
C PRO A 157 -1.32 -0.66 17.30
N LYS A 158 -0.41 0.31 17.22
CA LYS A 158 0.95 0.03 16.73
C LYS A 158 1.53 -1.10 17.56
N GLN A 159 1.92 -2.18 16.89
CA GLN A 159 2.57 -3.33 17.52
C GLN A 159 4.06 -3.04 17.79
N THR A 160 4.60 -1.96 17.23
CA THR A 160 6.00 -1.56 17.43
C THR A 160 6.15 -0.04 17.37
N ILE A 161 6.93 0.50 18.29
CA ILE A 161 7.40 1.89 18.26
C ILE A 161 8.91 1.89 18.05
N ALA A 162 9.36 2.61 17.03
CA ALA A 162 10.77 2.71 16.69
C ALA A 162 11.23 4.17 16.49
N SER A 163 12.50 4.39 16.77
CA SER A 163 13.23 5.59 16.39
C SER A 163 14.56 5.16 15.76
N THR A 164 14.57 5.01 14.45
CA THR A 164 15.76 4.58 13.69
C THR A 164 16.26 5.73 12.81
N ARG A 165 17.59 5.82 12.66
CA ARG A 165 18.25 6.75 11.76
C ARG A 165 19.54 6.11 11.24
N SER A 166 19.87 6.38 9.99
CA SER A 166 21.22 6.14 9.48
C SER A 166 22.14 7.19 10.07
N PHE A 167 23.37 6.80 10.40
CA PHE A 167 24.41 7.73 10.82
C PHE A 167 24.94 8.50 9.61
N GLY A 168 25.24 9.79 9.78
CA GLY A 168 25.87 10.59 8.73
C GLY A 168 27.30 10.15 8.43
N GLU A 169 28.00 9.66 9.45
CA GLU A 169 29.34 9.07 9.35
C GLU A 169 29.38 7.74 10.12
N ARG A 170 30.38 6.92 9.82
CA ARG A 170 30.53 5.62 10.49
C ARG A 170 30.97 5.82 11.94
N ILE A 171 30.19 5.32 12.88
CA ILE A 171 30.59 5.23 14.28
C ILE A 171 31.49 4.01 14.45
N THR A 172 32.74 4.24 14.84
CA THR A 172 33.75 3.20 15.10
C THR A 172 34.01 2.99 16.59
N GLU A 173 33.56 3.93 17.43
CA GLU A 173 33.83 3.92 18.86
C GLU A 173 32.60 3.56 19.70
N LEU A 174 32.83 2.87 20.81
CA LEU A 174 31.76 2.46 21.72
C LEU A 174 31.01 3.66 22.32
N GLN A 175 31.70 4.78 22.56
CA GLN A 175 31.08 5.97 23.12
C GLN A 175 30.00 6.54 22.18
N GLY A 176 30.34 6.76 20.91
CA GLY A 176 29.37 7.23 19.93
C GLY A 176 28.17 6.28 19.79
N LEU A 177 28.40 4.98 19.91
CA LEU A 177 27.32 3.99 19.88
C LEU A 177 26.41 4.11 21.11
N ARG A 178 26.96 4.29 22.31
CA ARG A 178 26.20 4.50 23.56
C ARG A 178 25.34 5.77 23.49
N GLU A 179 25.89 6.86 22.98
CA GLU A 179 25.17 8.12 22.80
C GLU A 179 24.00 7.96 21.82
N ALA A 180 24.23 7.28 20.70
CA ALA A 180 23.20 6.98 19.73
C ALA A 180 22.07 6.12 20.30
N VAL A 181 22.42 5.01 20.97
CA VAL A 181 21.43 4.11 21.60
C VAL A 181 20.61 4.87 22.65
N THR A 182 21.25 5.67 23.50
CA THR A 182 20.58 6.46 24.53
C THR A 182 19.60 7.47 23.91
N THR A 183 20.03 8.17 22.88
CA THR A 183 19.22 9.18 22.17
C THR A 183 17.99 8.56 21.51
N TYR A 184 18.18 7.47 20.76
CA TYR A 184 17.09 6.83 20.03
C TYR A 184 16.13 6.08 20.95
N THR A 185 16.64 5.46 22.01
CA THR A 185 15.81 4.83 23.05
C THR A 185 14.96 5.89 23.74
N SER A 186 15.54 7.01 24.16
CA SER A 186 14.81 8.11 24.81
C SER A 186 13.69 8.66 23.92
N ARG A 187 13.95 8.83 22.61
CA ARG A 187 12.94 9.25 21.63
C ARG A 187 11.83 8.21 21.44
N ALA A 188 12.18 6.93 21.37
CA ALA A 188 11.19 5.85 21.28
C ALA A 188 10.30 5.81 22.53
N CYS A 189 10.88 5.94 23.73
CA CYS A 189 10.13 6.01 24.99
C CYS A 189 9.23 7.25 25.07
N ALA A 190 9.68 8.40 24.56
CA ALA A 190 8.84 9.60 24.49
C ALA A 190 7.60 9.38 23.60
N LYS A 191 7.77 8.75 22.43
CA LYS A 191 6.66 8.37 21.54
C LYS A 191 5.71 7.38 22.22
N LEU A 192 6.26 6.35 22.88
CA LEU A 192 5.49 5.35 23.61
C LEU A 192 4.58 5.99 24.68
N ARG A 193 5.11 6.95 25.45
CA ARG A 193 4.31 7.70 26.42
C ARG A 193 3.27 8.59 25.77
N SER A 194 3.60 9.30 24.68
CA SER A 194 2.62 10.16 24.00
C SER A 194 1.46 9.37 23.37
N GLU A 195 1.71 8.11 23.02
CA GLU A 195 0.71 7.19 22.47
C GLU A 195 0.02 6.35 23.56
N ALA A 196 0.31 6.61 24.85
CA ALA A 196 -0.22 5.88 26.01
C ALA A 196 -0.10 4.35 25.90
N GLN A 197 0.99 3.87 25.28
CA GLN A 197 1.25 2.44 25.10
C GLN A 197 2.22 1.90 26.16
N LEU A 198 2.21 0.57 26.31
CA LEU A 198 3.16 -0.20 27.13
C LEU A 198 4.00 -1.09 26.21
N SER A 199 5.22 -1.44 26.63
CA SER A 199 6.05 -2.42 25.93
C SER A 199 6.58 -3.47 26.90
N SER A 200 6.58 -4.73 26.47
CA SER A 200 7.21 -5.85 27.17
C SER A 200 8.65 -6.11 26.72
N CYS A 201 9.09 -5.48 25.62
CA CYS A 201 10.40 -5.73 25.01
C CYS A 201 11.03 -4.45 24.48
N LEU A 202 12.34 -4.30 24.68
CA LEU A 202 13.17 -3.28 24.03
C LEU A 202 14.21 -3.99 23.17
N GLN A 203 14.21 -3.69 21.87
CA GLN A 203 15.18 -4.23 20.93
C GLN A 203 16.02 -3.10 20.33
N VAL A 204 17.33 -3.27 20.34
CA VAL A 204 18.29 -2.37 19.68
C VAL A 204 18.86 -3.11 18.47
N PHE A 205 18.85 -2.46 17.31
CA PHE A 205 19.44 -3.00 16.09
C PHE A 205 20.51 -2.05 15.55
N THR A 206 21.69 -2.58 15.30
CA THR A 206 22.85 -1.86 14.75
C THR A 206 23.31 -2.58 13.49
N PRO A 207 22.87 -2.15 12.29
CA PRO A 207 23.34 -2.76 11.06
C PRO A 207 24.84 -2.48 10.92
N ALA A 208 25.65 -3.54 10.93
CA ALA A 208 27.04 -3.41 10.52
C ALA A 208 27.07 -3.05 9.03
N CYS A 209 27.93 -2.11 8.63
CA CYS A 209 28.27 -1.99 7.22
C CYS A 209 28.96 -3.30 6.81
N ALA A 210 28.38 -4.03 5.85
CA ALA A 210 29.14 -5.04 5.14
C ALA A 210 30.39 -4.37 4.57
N GLY A 211 31.56 -4.90 4.89
CA GLY A 211 32.85 -4.38 4.41
C GLY A 211 32.87 -4.32 2.88
N ALA A 212 33.49 -3.25 2.38
CA ALA A 212 34.00 -3.20 1.01
C ALA A 212 35.15 -4.19 0.83
#